data_AF-A0A3C0GPN5-F1
#
_entry.id   AF-A0A3C0GPN5-F1
#
_cell.length_a   1.000
_cell.length_b   1.000
_cell.length_c   1.000
_cell.angle_alpha   90.00
_cell.angle_beta   90.00
_cell.angle_gamma   90.00
#
_symmetry.space_group_name_H-M   'P 1'
#
loop_
_entity.id
_entity.type
_entity.pdbx_description
1 polymer ?
#
loop_
_entity_poly.entity_id
_entity_poly.type
_entity_poly.pdbx_seq_one_letter_code
_entity_poly.pdbx_strand_id
1 'polypeptide(L)'
;MTARAQEAALALLLVALAALYALWFAHDKHWLATQLVFTLPPLLLALGLWLRRGKAAFWAGVLALFWFSHGVMSAWSHPETAAWAWAELLLALAVIGVASTPGLRRRFAKR
;
A
#
# COMPACT_ATOMS: atom_id res chain seq x y z
N MET A 1 17.16 -5.98 -7.97
CA MET A 1 17.03 -5.81 -6.50
C MET A 1 17.30 -7.13 -5.80
N THR A 2 18.01 -7.08 -4.67
CA THR A 2 18.10 -8.22 -3.74
C THR A 2 16.78 -8.38 -2.99
N ALA A 3 16.50 -9.56 -2.43
CA ALA A 3 15.27 -9.81 -1.67
C ALA A 3 15.10 -8.82 -0.50
N ARG A 4 16.19 -8.51 0.22
CA ARG A 4 16.18 -7.53 1.31
C ARG A 4 15.87 -6.11 0.85
N ALA A 5 16.46 -5.66 -0.27
CA ALA A 5 16.17 -4.34 -0.80
C ALA A 5 14.71 -4.21 -1.24
N GLN A 6 14.11 -5.30 -1.72
CA GLN A 6 12.70 -5.35 -2.07
C GLN A 6 11.77 -5.31 -0.86
N GLU A 7 12.05 -6.09 0.18
CA GLU A 7 11.29 -6.06 1.43
C GLU A 7 11.37 -4.67 2.08
N ALA A 8 12.55 -4.05 2.08
CA ALA A 8 12.74 -2.68 2.59
C ALA A 8 11.96 -1.64 1.77
N ALA A 9 12.04 -1.69 0.44
CA ALA A 9 11.26 -0.81 -0.44
C ALA A 9 9.75 -0.97 -0.23
N LEU A 10 9.27 -2.21 -0.12
CA LEU A 10 7.86 -2.49 0.12
C LEU A 10 7.41 -1.98 1.50
N ALA A 11 8.22 -2.18 2.54
CA ALA A 11 7.94 -1.65 3.87
C ALA A 11 7.90 -0.11 3.88
N LEU A 12 8.83 0.56 3.20
CA LEU A 12 8.83 2.01 3.06
C LEU A 12 7.58 2.52 2.35
N LEU A 13 7.15 1.86 1.26
CA LEU A 13 5.92 2.23 0.55
C LEU A 13 4.68 2.05 1.43
N LEU A 14 4.61 0.98 2.22
CA LEU A 14 3.50 0.74 3.15
C LEU A 14 3.46 1.78 4.28
N VAL A 15 4.62 2.18 4.79
CA VAL A 15 4.73 3.27 5.79
C VAL A 15 4.33 4.61 5.18
N ALA A 16 4.75 4.90 3.94
CA ALA A 16 4.34 6.10 3.22
C ALA A 16 2.82 6.14 3.00
N LEU A 17 2.21 4.99 2.64
CA LEU A 17 0.76 4.87 2.50
C LEU A 17 0.03 5.08 3.83
N ALA A 18 0.55 4.51 4.93
CA ALA A 18 0.02 4.75 6.27
C ALA A 18 0.10 6.24 6.66
N ALA A 19 1.23 6.90 6.40
CA ALA A 19 1.41 8.32 6.67
C ALA A 19 0.44 9.18 5.85
N LEU A 20 0.21 8.83 4.57
CA LEU A 20 -0.76 9.50 3.73
C LEU A 20 -2.17 9.42 4.32
N TYR A 21 -2.63 8.24 4.73
CA TYR A 21 -3.95 8.10 5.36
C TYR A 21 -4.04 8.79 6.73
N ALA A 22 -2.98 8.74 7.52
CA ALA A 22 -2.92 9.43 8.81
C ALA A 22 -3.10 10.95 8.64
N LEU A 23 -2.44 11.53 7.64
CA LEU A 23 -2.53 12.97 7.33
C LEU A 23 -3.87 13.33 6.69
N TRP A 24 -4.34 12.54 5.74
CA TRP A 24 -5.59 12.82 5.03
C TRP A 24 -6.79 12.75 6.00
N PHE A 25 -6.85 11.73 6.84
CA PHE A 25 -7.96 11.55 7.79
C PHE A 25 -7.72 12.19 9.16
N ALA A 26 -6.71 13.06 9.32
CA ALA A 26 -6.33 13.64 10.62
C ALA A 26 -7.47 14.39 11.33
N HIS A 27 -8.39 14.98 10.56
CA HIS A 27 -9.50 15.79 11.08
C HIS A 27 -10.88 15.15 10.81
N ASP A 28 -10.92 13.86 10.46
CA ASP A 28 -12.18 13.17 10.19
C ASP A 28 -13.01 12.97 11.46
N LYS A 29 -14.33 13.17 11.38
CA LYS A 29 -15.27 12.91 12.49
C LYS A 29 -15.20 11.47 13.02
N HIS A 30 -14.86 10.52 12.15
CA HIS A 30 -14.68 9.10 12.49
C HIS A 30 -13.21 8.69 12.45
N TRP A 31 -12.32 9.59 12.91
CA TRP A 31 -10.87 9.40 12.93
C TRP A 31 -10.43 7.99 13.35
N LEU A 32 -10.97 7.45 14.44
CA LEU A 32 -10.54 6.14 14.92
C LEU A 32 -10.86 5.02 13.90
N ALA A 33 -12.04 5.06 13.29
CA ALA A 33 -12.44 4.07 12.30
C ALA A 33 -11.59 4.17 11.02
N THR A 34 -11.30 5.38 10.55
CA THR A 34 -10.47 5.58 9.36
C THR A 34 -9.03 5.13 9.60
N GLN A 35 -8.44 5.42 10.76
CA GLN A 35 -7.10 4.93 11.11
C GLN A 35 -7.05 3.40 11.24
N LEU A 36 -8.07 2.77 11.83
CA LEU A 36 -8.12 1.32 11.96
C LEU A 36 -8.27 0.60 10.60
N VAL A 37 -9.01 1.18 9.66
CA VAL A 37 -9.29 0.55 8.37
C VAL A 37 -8.21 0.85 7.33
N PHE A 38 -7.67 2.07 7.31
CA PHE A 38 -6.76 2.51 6.25
C PHE A 38 -5.30 2.58 6.70
N THR A 39 -5.01 3.02 7.93
CA THR A 39 -3.64 3.23 8.41
C THR A 39 -3.04 1.99 9.08
N LEU A 40 -3.84 1.28 9.87
CA LEU A 40 -3.37 0.12 10.63
C LEU A 40 -2.94 -1.04 9.72
N PRO A 41 -3.68 -1.45 8.67
CA PRO A 41 -3.28 -2.61 7.89
C PRO A 41 -1.95 -2.44 7.13
N PRO A 42 -1.64 -1.28 6.49
CA PRO A 42 -0.31 -1.05 5.93
C PRO A 42 0.81 -1.13 6.98
N LEU A 43 0.61 -0.60 8.19
CA LEU A 43 1.60 -0.69 9.27
C LEU A 43 1.82 -2.13 9.75
N LEU A 44 0.74 -2.91 9.90
CA LEU A 44 0.84 -4.32 10.27
C LEU A 44 1.58 -5.13 9.21
N LEU A 45 1.39 -4.81 7.93
CA LEU A 45 2.12 -5.44 6.84
C LEU A 45 3.59 -5.02 6.80
N ALA A 46 3.89 -3.74 7.04
CA ALA A 46 5.26 -3.25 7.16
C ALA A 46 6.00 -3.94 8.31
N LEU A 47 5.34 -4.09 9.47
CA LEU A 47 5.84 -4.86 10.60
C LEU A 47 6.01 -6.34 10.25
N GLY A 48 5.07 -6.93 9.51
CA GLY A 48 5.16 -8.30 9.01
C GLY A 48 6.37 -8.53 8.10
N LEU A 49 6.72 -7.56 7.25
CA LEU A 49 7.93 -7.58 6.43
C LEU A 49 9.20 -7.46 7.28
N TRP A 50 9.21 -6.57 8.27
CA TRP A 50 10.32 -6.44 9.23
C TRP A 50 10.55 -7.72 10.04
N LEU A 51 9.47 -8.38 10.47
CA LEU A 51 9.50 -9.68 11.14
C LEU A 51 9.74 -10.85 10.17
N ARG A 52 10.01 -10.58 8.89
CA ARG A 52 10.35 -11.55 7.85
C ARG A 52 9.29 -12.64 7.66
N ARG A 53 8.01 -12.28 7.84
CA ARG A 53 6.88 -13.18 7.58
C ARG A 53 6.73 -13.37 6.08
N GLY A 54 7.02 -14.57 5.57
CA GLY A 54 7.04 -14.85 4.12
C GLY A 54 5.73 -14.57 3.37
N LYS A 55 4.58 -14.49 4.06
CA LYS A 55 3.28 -14.14 3.45
C LYS A 55 3.00 -12.64 3.40
N ALA A 56 3.77 -11.80 4.10
CA ALA A 56 3.50 -10.37 4.21
C ALA A 56 3.57 -9.65 2.85
N ALA A 57 4.55 -9.97 2.02
CA ALA A 57 4.66 -9.38 0.68
C ALA A 57 3.48 -9.74 -0.23
N PHE A 58 2.97 -10.97 -0.13
CA PHE A 58 1.78 -11.40 -0.86
C PHE A 58 0.54 -10.62 -0.42
N TRP A 59 0.28 -10.57 0.89
CA TRP A 59 -0.87 -9.84 1.42
C TRP A 59 -0.79 -8.33 1.20
N ALA A 60 0.41 -7.75 1.19
CA ALA A 60 0.62 -6.35 0.81
C ALA A 60 0.16 -6.09 -0.64
N GLY A 61 0.49 -7.00 -1.57
CA GLY A 61 0.00 -6.90 -2.95
C GLY A 61 -1.52 -7.04 -3.06
N VAL A 62 -2.13 -7.97 -2.30
CA VAL A 62 -3.58 -8.19 -2.30
C VAL A 62 -4.32 -6.98 -1.72
N LEU A 63 -3.92 -6.48 -0.55
CA LEU A 63 -4.56 -5.32 0.08
C LEU A 63 -4.31 -4.02 -0.70
N ALA A 64 -3.20 -3.92 -1.44
CA ALA A 64 -2.98 -2.79 -2.33
C ALA A 64 -3.99 -2.68 -3.48
N LEU A 65 -4.65 -3.77 -3.89
CA LEU A 65 -5.76 -3.68 -4.85
C LEU A 65 -6.98 -2.98 -4.25
N PHE A 66 -7.22 -3.17 -2.94
CA PHE A 66 -8.29 -2.47 -2.23
C PHE A 66 -8.00 -0.97 -2.17
N TRP A 67 -6.79 -0.57 -1.75
CA TRP A 67 -6.37 0.84 -1.72
C TRP A 67 -6.32 1.47 -3.12
N PHE A 68 -5.89 0.73 -4.14
CA PHE A 68 -5.96 1.18 -5.52
C PHE A 68 -7.41 1.52 -5.92
N SER A 69 -8.35 0.62 -5.62
CA SER A 69 -9.77 0.83 -5.95
C SER A 69 -10.35 2.02 -5.20
N HIS A 70 -9.97 2.20 -3.93
CA HIS A 70 -10.35 3.35 -3.12
C HIS A 70 -9.78 4.67 -3.68
N GLY A 71 -8.51 4.69 -4.07
CA GLY A 71 -7.88 5.85 -4.70
C GLY A 71 -8.57 6.25 -6.02
N VAL A 72 -8.90 5.27 -6.89
CA VAL A 72 -9.67 5.53 -8.12
C VAL A 72 -11.08 6.05 -7.80
N MET A 73 -11.78 5.43 -6.85
CA MET A 73 -13.10 5.92 -6.46
C MET A 73 -13.03 7.37 -5.97
N SER A 74 -12.07 7.68 -5.09
CA SER A 74 -11.94 8.98 -4.43
C SER A 74 -11.48 10.08 -5.39
N ALA A 75 -10.51 9.79 -6.27
CA ALA A 75 -9.95 10.78 -7.21
C ALA A 75 -10.99 11.29 -8.22
N TRP A 76 -12.00 10.48 -8.55
CA TRP A 76 -13.07 10.86 -9.46
C TRP A 76 -14.34 11.34 -8.76
N SER A 77 -14.59 10.90 -7.52
CA SER A 77 -15.82 11.23 -6.80
C SER A 77 -15.72 12.54 -6.01
N HIS A 78 -14.54 12.89 -5.51
CA HIS A 78 -14.34 14.02 -4.58
C HIS A 78 -13.19 14.92 -5.08
N PRO A 79 -13.46 15.82 -6.05
CA PRO A 79 -12.45 16.66 -6.69
C PRO A 79 -11.65 17.52 -5.69
N GLU A 80 -12.27 17.93 -4.58
CA GLU A 80 -11.64 18.66 -3.48
C GLU A 80 -10.52 17.88 -2.76
N THR A 81 -10.57 16.54 -2.80
CA THR A 81 -9.54 15.66 -2.21
C THR A 81 -8.76 14.88 -3.27
N ALA A 82 -8.94 15.21 -4.55
CA ALA A 82 -8.35 14.45 -5.65
C ALA A 82 -6.82 14.34 -5.56
N ALA A 83 -6.13 15.38 -5.09
CA ALA A 83 -4.67 15.33 -4.92
C ALA A 83 -4.22 14.22 -3.96
N TRP A 84 -4.92 14.04 -2.84
CA TRP A 84 -4.65 12.95 -1.90
C TRP A 84 -4.96 11.58 -2.49
N ALA A 85 -6.07 11.48 -3.22
CA ALA A 85 -6.49 10.25 -3.89
C ALA A 85 -5.52 9.83 -5.01
N TRP A 86 -4.99 10.77 -5.79
CA TRP A 86 -3.95 10.50 -6.78
C TRP A 86 -2.64 10.03 -6.13
N ALA A 87 -2.26 10.61 -4.99
CA ALA A 87 -1.08 10.18 -4.25
C ALA A 87 -1.27 8.76 -3.66
N GLU A 88 -2.44 8.44 -3.09
CA GLU A 88 -2.82 7.09 -2.67
C GLU A 88 -2.72 6.10 -3.84
N LEU A 89 -3.30 6.47 -4.99
CA LEU A 89 -3.32 5.64 -6.20
C LEU A 89 -1.92 5.27 -6.68
N LEU A 90 -1.02 6.27 -6.77
CA LEU A 90 0.37 6.06 -7.18
C LEU A 90 1.13 5.17 -6.18
N LEU A 91 0.91 5.35 -4.88
CA LEU A 91 1.51 4.49 -3.85
C LEU A 91 0.99 3.06 -3.93
N ALA A 92 -0.31 2.86 -4.11
CA ALA A 92 -0.91 1.54 -4.26
C ALA A 92 -0.34 0.80 -5.49
N LEU A 93 -0.22 1.49 -6.63
CA LEU A 93 0.43 0.95 -7.83
C LEU A 93 1.89 0.57 -7.58
N ALA A 94 2.65 1.39 -6.87
CA ALA A 94 4.02 1.10 -6.50
C ALA A 94 4.12 -0.15 -5.60
N VAL A 95 3.24 -0.29 -4.60
CA VAL A 95 3.17 -1.47 -3.73
C VAL A 95 2.88 -2.73 -4.54
N ILE A 96 1.87 -2.70 -5.43
CA ILE A 96 1.52 -3.83 -6.31
C ILE A 96 2.72 -4.21 -7.19
N GLY A 97 3.36 -3.21 -7.82
CA GLY A 97 4.52 -3.41 -8.69
C GLY A 97 5.66 -4.10 -7.97
N VAL A 98 6.09 -3.55 -6.83
CA VAL A 98 7.19 -4.09 -6.02
C VAL A 98 6.86 -5.49 -5.48
N ALA A 99 5.65 -5.70 -4.95
CA ALA A 99 5.20 -6.99 -4.42
C ALA A 99 5.15 -8.08 -5.51
N SER A 100 4.74 -7.73 -6.74
CA SER A 100 4.57 -8.67 -7.84
C SER A 100 5.88 -9.04 -8.54
N THR A 101 6.97 -8.27 -8.35
CA THR A 101 8.23 -8.49 -9.09
C THR A 101 8.81 -9.92 -9.02
N PRO A 102 8.83 -10.66 -7.89
CA PRO A 102 9.41 -12.00 -7.85
C PRO A 102 8.54 -13.02 -8.59
N GLY A 103 7.21 -12.89 -8.45
CA GLY A 103 6.25 -13.75 -9.13
C GLY A 103 6.30 -13.55 -10.65
N LEU A 104 6.38 -12.29 -11.08
CA LEU A 104 6.52 -11.92 -12.49
C LEU A 104 7.83 -12.47 -13.06
N ARG A 105 8.97 -12.23 -12.41
CA ARG A 105 10.27 -12.75 -12.86
C ARG A 105 10.26 -14.27 -13.01
N ARG A 106 9.66 -15.01 -12.07
CA ARG A 106 9.57 -16.48 -12.14
C ARG A 106 8.66 -16.97 -13.28
N ARG A 107 7.57 -16.25 -13.57
CA ARG A 107 6.63 -16.61 -14.65
C ARG A 107 7.22 -16.31 -16.03
N PHE A 108 7.91 -15.18 -16.17
CA PHE A 108 8.50 -14.75 -17.44
C PHE A 108 9.87 -15.35 -17.73
N ALA A 109 10.62 -15.83 -16.72
CA ALA A 109 11.87 -16.58 -16.93
C ALA A 109 11.65 -18.06 -17.31
N LYS A 110 10.40 -18.55 -17.28
CA LYS A 110 10.02 -19.92 -17.68
C LYS A 110 9.55 -20.01 -19.14
N ARG A 111 9.67 -18.94 -19.91
CA ARG A 111 9.50 -18.91 -21.37
C ARG A 111 10.86 -18.66 -22.00
#